data_AF-A0A6I1GBF6-F1
#
_entry.id   AF-A0A6I1GBF6-F1
#
_cell.length_a   1.000
_cell.length_b   1.000
_cell.length_c   1.000
_cell.angle_alpha   90.00
_cell.angle_beta   90.00
_cell.angle_gamma   90.00
#
_symmetry.space_group_name_H-M   'P 1'
#
loop_
_entity.id
_entity.type
_entity.pdbx_description
1 polymer ?
#
loop_
_entity_poly.entity_id
_entity_poly.type
_entity_poly.pdbx_seq_one_letter_code
_entity_poly.pdbx_strand_id
1 'polypeptide(L)'
;MTDLEQPQRRWTEWVGEACQAVGVDANQVDIPELHHLSKQVAHRLERPLAPVSTFILGLAIGAGSATRQERAAVLNRILDTLPKDEPETDRRGTDQPT
;
A
#
# COMPACT_ATOMS: atom_id res chain seq x y z
N MET A 1 27.04 4.50 -8.53
CA MET A 1 25.65 4.93 -8.83
C MET A 1 24.84 3.66 -9.01
N THR A 2 24.15 3.27 -7.95
CA THR A 2 23.67 1.90 -7.64
C THR A 2 22.51 1.44 -8.52
N ASP A 3 22.40 0.11 -8.66
CA ASP A 3 21.32 -0.57 -9.40
C ASP A 3 19.90 -0.17 -8.96
N LEU A 4 19.71 0.17 -7.67
CA LEU A 4 18.42 0.57 -7.09
C LEU A 4 17.94 1.98 -7.46
N GLU A 5 18.84 2.88 -7.87
CA GLU A 5 18.46 4.26 -8.24
C GLU A 5 17.77 4.30 -9.61
N GLN A 6 18.10 3.35 -10.48
CA GLN A 6 17.55 3.25 -11.83
C GLN A 6 16.06 2.88 -11.85
N PRO A 7 15.59 1.86 -11.09
CA PRO A 7 14.17 1.59 -10.89
C PRO A 7 13.41 2.79 -10.33
N GLN A 8 13.93 3.43 -9.28
CA GLN A 8 13.24 4.54 -8.63
C GLN A 8 13.05 5.72 -9.58
N ARG A 9 14.06 6.04 -10.39
CA ARG A 9 13.97 7.07 -11.42
C ARG A 9 12.88 6.75 -12.45
N ARG A 10 12.88 5.52 -12.97
CA ARG A 10 11.89 5.08 -13.98
C ARG A 10 10.46 5.13 -13.44
N TRP A 11 10.27 4.78 -12.16
CA TRP A 11 8.96 4.89 -11.51
C TRP A 11 8.52 6.34 -11.38
N THR A 12 9.39 7.23 -10.90
CA THR A 12 9.07 8.65 -10.74
C THR A 12 8.73 9.30 -12.09
N GLU A 13 9.49 8.99 -13.15
CA GLU A 13 9.22 9.48 -14.51
C GLU A 13 7.84 9.03 -15.00
N TRP A 14 7.55 7.72 -14.93
CA TRP A 14 6.25 7.19 -15.35
C TRP A 14 5.08 7.73 -14.52
N VAL A 15 5.24 7.85 -13.19
CA VAL A 15 4.20 8.44 -12.33
C VAL A 15 3.92 9.88 -12.73
N GLY A 16 4.95 10.67 -13.06
CA GLY A 16 4.81 12.03 -13.56
C GLY A 16 3.99 12.09 -14.85
N GLU A 17 4.34 11.28 -15.85
CA GLU A 17 3.63 11.19 -17.13
C GLU A 17 2.17 10.76 -16.96
N ALA A 18 1.93 9.71 -16.15
CA ALA A 18 0.59 9.20 -15.89
C ALA A 18 -0.29 10.24 -15.16
N CYS A 19 0.27 10.93 -14.16
CA CYS A 19 -0.44 12.00 -13.45
C CYS A 19 -0.79 13.16 -14.39
N GLN A 20 0.15 13.57 -15.25
CA GLN A 20 -0.08 14.60 -16.25
C GLN A 20 -1.22 14.22 -17.20
N ALA A 21 -1.25 12.97 -17.67
CA ALA A 21 -2.25 12.48 -18.62
C ALA A 21 -3.68 12.52 -18.06
N VAL A 22 -3.85 12.45 -16.73
CA VAL A 22 -5.16 12.44 -16.07
C VAL A 22 -5.44 13.70 -15.23
N GLY A 23 -4.58 14.71 -15.30
CA GLY A 23 -4.76 15.98 -14.58
C GLY A 23 -4.57 15.89 -13.06
N VAL A 24 -3.75 14.96 -12.59
CA VAL A 24 -3.39 14.80 -11.17
C VAL A 24 -2.07 15.52 -10.88
N ASP A 25 -1.98 16.20 -9.73
CA ASP A 25 -0.71 16.75 -9.24
C ASP A 25 0.21 15.60 -8.81
N ALA A 26 1.31 15.37 -9.53
CA ALA A 26 2.26 14.30 -9.23
C ALA A 26 2.85 14.38 -7.81
N ASN A 27 2.91 15.58 -7.22
CA ASN A 27 3.35 15.74 -5.84
C ASN A 27 2.38 15.12 -4.84
N GLN A 28 1.16 14.76 -5.25
CA GLN A 28 0.20 14.03 -4.43
C GLN A 28 0.44 12.52 -4.44
N VAL A 29 1.35 11.98 -5.24
CA VAL A 29 1.60 10.53 -5.29
C VAL A 29 2.86 10.19 -4.49
N ASP A 30 2.68 9.64 -3.29
CA ASP A 30 3.78 9.17 -2.44
C ASP A 30 4.00 7.67 -2.69
N ILE A 31 4.98 7.34 -3.53
CA ILE A 31 5.27 5.96 -3.94
C ILE A 31 5.66 5.09 -2.73
N PRO A 32 6.62 5.50 -1.86
CA PRO A 32 6.97 4.72 -0.67
C PRO A 32 5.78 4.41 0.24
N GLU A 33 4.90 5.38 0.47
CA GLU A 33 3.75 5.22 1.35
C GLU A 33 2.70 4.27 0.76
N LEU A 34 2.42 4.38 -0.55
CA LEU A 34 1.54 3.45 -1.26
C LEU A 34 2.09 2.02 -1.26
N HIS A 35 3.40 1.85 -1.45
CA HIS A 35 4.05 0.55 -1.33
C HIS A 35 4.02 0.01 0.10
N HIS A 36 4.15 0.86 1.11
CA HIS A 36 4.02 0.46 2.51
C HIS A 36 2.62 -0.09 2.80
N LEU A 37 1.57 0.66 2.47
CA LEU A 37 0.19 0.24 2.68
C LEU A 37 -0.11 -1.10 1.99
N SER A 38 0.19 -1.16 0.69
CA SER A 38 -0.07 -2.36 -0.12
C SER A 38 0.69 -3.59 0.42
N LYS A 39 1.93 -3.42 0.89
CA LYS A 39 2.72 -4.48 1.54
C LYS A 39 2.05 -4.97 2.83
N GLN A 40 1.62 -4.07 3.71
CA GLN A 40 0.98 -4.45 4.98
C GLN A 40 -0.31 -5.25 4.73
N VAL A 41 -1.14 -4.77 3.81
CA VAL A 41 -2.41 -5.42 3.45
C VAL A 41 -2.16 -6.80 2.83
N ALA A 42 -1.20 -6.90 1.91
CA ALA A 42 -0.85 -8.16 1.27
C ALA A 42 -0.34 -9.22 2.25
N HIS A 43 0.36 -8.79 3.31
CA HIS A 43 0.91 -9.68 4.33
C HIS A 43 -0.11 -10.11 5.38
N ARG A 44 -1.00 -9.20 5.82
CA ARG A 44 -1.90 -9.44 6.96
C ARG A 44 -3.32 -9.87 6.59
N LEU A 45 -3.76 -9.60 5.36
CA LEU A 45 -5.04 -10.07 4.84
C LEU A 45 -4.79 -11.04 3.69
N GLU A 46 -4.70 -10.53 2.46
CA GLU A 46 -4.45 -11.33 1.26
C GLU A 46 -3.83 -10.46 0.15
N ARG A 47 -2.96 -11.07 -0.66
CA ARG A 47 -2.26 -10.39 -1.77
C ARG A 47 -3.17 -9.66 -2.76
N PRO A 48 -4.35 -10.18 -3.17
CA PRO A 48 -5.25 -9.48 -4.10
C PRO A 48 -5.80 -8.15 -3.57
N LEU A 49 -5.79 -7.94 -2.24
CA LEU A 49 -6.31 -6.71 -1.63
C LEU A 49 -5.30 -5.55 -1.64
N ALA A 50 -4.05 -5.79 -2.02
CA ALA A 50 -3.03 -4.76 -2.16
C ALA A 50 -3.48 -3.57 -3.04
N PRO A 51 -3.93 -3.76 -4.31
CA PRO A 51 -4.46 -2.66 -5.12
C PRO A 51 -5.79 -2.09 -4.59
N VAL A 52 -6.61 -2.89 -3.91
CA VAL A 52 -7.89 -2.42 -3.33
C VAL A 52 -7.63 -1.39 -2.23
N SER A 53 -6.61 -1.64 -1.40
CA SER A 53 -6.25 -0.75 -0.28
C SER A 53 -5.76 0.63 -0.74
N THR A 54 -4.94 0.69 -1.78
CA THR A 54 -4.42 1.96 -2.32
C THR A 54 -5.53 2.74 -3.03
N PHE A 55 -6.47 2.05 -3.68
CA PHE A 55 -7.66 2.67 -4.25
C PHE A 55 -8.58 3.29 -3.19
N ILE A 56 -8.83 2.58 -2.08
CA ILE A 56 -9.61 3.11 -0.94
C ILE A 56 -8.95 4.36 -0.34
N LEU A 57 -7.62 4.33 -0.13
CA LEU A 57 -6.88 5.50 0.34
C LEU A 57 -7.09 6.70 -0.60
N GLY A 58 -6.97 6.48 -1.91
CA GLY A 58 -7.21 7.50 -2.93
C GLY A 58 -8.63 8.08 -2.87
N LEU A 59 -9.65 7.24 -2.75
CA LEU A 59 -11.04 7.67 -2.62
C LEU A 59 -11.28 8.50 -1.35
N ALA A 60 -10.73 8.09 -0.21
CA ALA A 60 -10.91 8.80 1.06
C ALA A 60 -10.29 10.22 1.03
N ILE A 61 -9.12 10.37 0.40
CA ILE A 61 -8.48 11.67 0.21
C ILE A 61 -9.26 12.50 -0.82
N GLY A 62 -9.62 11.90 -1.96
CA GLY A 62 -10.32 12.57 -3.06
C GLY A 62 -11.73 13.05 -2.70
N ALA A 63 -12.42 12.35 -1.80
CA ALA A 63 -13.74 12.75 -1.29
C ALA A 63 -13.70 13.93 -0.29
N GLY A 64 -12.51 14.47 0.02
CA GLY A 64 -12.36 15.53 1.03
C GLY A 64 -12.59 15.04 2.46
N SER A 65 -12.61 13.72 2.69
CA SER A 65 -12.70 13.13 4.03
C SER A 65 -11.38 13.22 4.82
N ALA A 66 -10.33 13.72 4.16
CA ALA A 66 -9.03 14.04 4.73
C ALA A 66 -8.26 14.98 3.79
N THR A 67 -7.54 15.93 4.38
CA THR A 67 -6.54 16.76 3.70
C THR A 67 -5.28 15.95 3.37
N ARG A 68 -4.40 16.52 2.52
CA ARG A 68 -3.08 15.94 2.22
C ARG A 68 -2.26 15.69 3.50
N GLN A 69 -2.35 16.58 4.49
CA GLN A 69 -1.67 16.49 5.77
C GLN A 69 -2.23 15.35 6.65
N GLU A 70 -3.49 14.98 6.46
CA GLU A 70 -4.16 13.90 7.18
C GLU A 70 -4.00 12.53 6.50
N ARG A 71 -3.29 12.45 5.36
CA ARG A 71 -3.05 11.21 4.62
C ARG A 71 -2.52 10.09 5.50
N ALA A 72 -1.47 10.35 6.28
CA ALA A 72 -0.90 9.37 7.18
C ALA A 72 -1.93 8.85 8.19
N ALA A 73 -2.84 9.71 8.65
CA ALA A 73 -3.92 9.31 9.56
C ALA A 73 -4.99 8.47 8.85
N VAL A 74 -5.33 8.75 7.59
CA VAL A 74 -6.21 7.88 6.78
C VAL A 74 -5.57 6.51 6.57
N LEU A 75 -4.28 6.49 6.20
CA LEU A 75 -3.52 5.26 6.01
C LEU A 75 -3.50 4.43 7.28
N ASN A 76 -3.19 5.05 8.43
CA ASN A 76 -3.19 4.35 9.71
C ASN A 76 -4.57 3.80 10.06
N ARG A 77 -5.64 4.56 9.82
CA ARG A 77 -7.02 4.06 9.98
C ARG A 77 -7.30 2.83 9.12
N ILE A 78 -6.76 2.74 7.91
CA ILE A 78 -6.88 1.53 7.08
C ILE A 78 -6.07 0.39 7.70
N LEU A 79 -4.83 0.64 8.10
CA LEU A 79 -3.97 -0.37 8.74
C LEU A 79 -4.55 -0.92 10.05
N ASP A 80 -5.23 -0.08 10.82
CA ASP A 80 -5.88 -0.47 12.09
C ASP A 80 -7.05 -1.45 11.88
N THR A 81 -7.56 -1.60 10.65
CA THR A 81 -8.59 -2.59 10.30
C THR A 81 -8.03 -3.97 9.99
N LEU A 82 -6.71 -4.08 9.80
CA LEU A 82 -6.07 -5.35 9.46
C LEU A 82 -6.08 -6.29 10.67
N PRO A 83 -6.19 -7.62 10.44
CA PRO A 83 -5.94 -8.60 11.48
C PRO A 83 -4.57 -8.32 12.12
N LYS A 84 -4.52 -8.46 13.44
CA LYS A 84 -3.22 -8.50 14.13
C LYS A 84 -2.46 -9.70 13.58
N ASP A 85 -1.14 -9.59 13.46
CA ASP A 85 -0.29 -10.75 13.20
C ASP A 85 -0.53 -11.76 14.33
N GLU A 86 -1.44 -12.71 14.12
CA GLU A 86 -1.55 -13.87 14.98
C GLU A 86 -0.33 -14.73 14.67
N PRO A 87 0.46 -15.14 15.68
CA PRO A 87 1.56 -16.05 15.44
C PRO A 87 0.99 -17.27 14.72
N GLU A 88 1.62 -17.65 13.60
CA GLU A 88 1.28 -18.83 12.82
C GLU A 88 1.18 -20.02 13.77
N THR A 89 -0.05 -20.32 14.20
CA THR A 89 -0.31 -21.35 15.20
C THR A 89 0.11 -22.66 14.55
N ASP A 90 1.19 -23.19 15.11
CA ASP A 90 1.72 -24.53 15.00
C ASP A 90 0.91 -25.48 14.09
N ARG A 91 1.22 -25.47 12.79
CA ARG A 91 0.77 -26.52 11.86
C ARG A 91 1.64 -27.79 11.96
N ARG A 92 2.34 -28.03 13.07
CA ARG A 92 3.00 -29.30 13.38
C ARG A 92 2.33 -29.95 14.58
N GLY A 93 1.07 -30.32 14.40
CA GLY A 93 0.27 -30.84 15.52
C GLY A 93 -0.83 -31.82 15.15
N THR A 94 -0.71 -32.60 14.07
CA THR A 94 -1.46 -33.87 13.92
C THR A 94 -0.64 -34.88 13.11
N ASP A 95 0.04 -35.77 13.84
CA ASP A 95 0.06 -37.25 13.67
C ASP A 95 -0.81 -37.79 12.51
N GLN A 96 -0.39 -38.72 11.64
CA GLN A 96 0.23 -40.03 11.94
C GLN A 96 0.98 -40.63 10.74
N PRO A 97 2.01 -41.47 10.98
CA PRO A 97 2.41 -42.53 10.06
C PRO A 97 1.52 -43.78 10.25
N THR A 98 1.17 -44.46 9.16
CA THR A 98 0.75 -45.87 9.16
C THR A 98 1.59 -46.64 8.15
#